data_AF-A0A1G7UMC4-F1
#
_entry.id   AF-A0A1G7UMC4-F1
#
_cell.length_a   1.000
_cell.length_b   1.000
_cell.length_c   1.000
_cell.angle_alpha   90.00
_cell.angle_beta   90.00
_cell.angle_gamma   90.00
#
_symmetry.space_group_name_H-M   'P 1'
#
loop_
_entity.id
_entity.type
_entity.pdbx_description
1 polymer ?
#
loop_
_entity_poly.entity_id
_entity_poly.type
_entity_poly.pdbx_seq_one_letter_code
_entity_poly.pdbx_strand_id
1 'polypeptide(L)'
;MTLVGRIQELCRENNTNLKNLEVKFGFSNGAMYKWDTNIPSVDRVQKVADYFGVSIDYLVHGNRERAQTGKTSGIKDEPDKERKG
;
A
#
# COMPACT_ATOMS: atom_id res chain seq x y z
N MET A 1 12.86 8.97 -6.11
CA MET A 1 12.59 7.56 -6.48
C MET A 1 11.19 7.49 -7.08
N THR A 2 10.99 6.74 -8.16
CA THR A 2 9.69 6.63 -8.84
C THR A 2 8.88 5.44 -8.33
N LEU A 3 7.61 5.29 -8.76
CA LEU A 3 6.77 4.14 -8.40
C LEU A 3 7.43 2.85 -8.88
N VAL A 4 7.87 2.81 -10.14
CA VAL A 4 8.55 1.63 -10.69
C VAL A 4 9.85 1.36 -9.95
N GLY A 5 10.63 2.40 -9.63
CA GLY A 5 11.88 2.27 -8.89
C GLY A 5 11.68 1.64 -7.50
N ARG A 6 10.65 2.05 -6.75
CA ARG A 6 10.31 1.47 -5.44
C ARG A 6 9.90 0.00 -5.56
N ILE A 7 9.11 -0.35 -6.58
CA ILE A 7 8.72 -1.75 -6.81
C ILE A 7 9.95 -2.59 -7.18
N GLN A 8 10.88 -2.06 -7.97
CA GLN A 8 12.14 -2.76 -8.30
C GLN A 8 13.01 -3.01 -7.08
N GLU A 9 13.06 -2.08 -6.12
CA GLU A 9 13.74 -2.29 -4.85
C GLU A 9 13.11 -3.42 -4.05
N LEU A 10 11.78 -3.41 -3.89
CA LEU A 10 11.05 -4.50 -3.23
C LEU A 10 11.27 -5.85 -3.93
N CYS A 11 11.31 -5.85 -5.27
CA CYS A 11 11.64 -7.04 -6.03
C CYS A 11 13.03 -7.59 -5.68
N ARG A 12 14.05 -6.72 -5.57
CA ARG A 12 15.41 -7.12 -5.17
C ARG A 12 15.46 -7.70 -3.77
N GLU A 13 14.76 -7.10 -2.82
CA GLU A 13 14.66 -7.59 -1.44
C GLU A 13 14.01 -8.98 -1.37
N ASN A 14 13.07 -9.28 -2.27
CA ASN A 14 12.28 -10.51 -2.27
C ASN A 14 12.74 -11.55 -3.33
N ASN A 15 13.92 -11.39 -3.93
CA ASN A 15 14.45 -12.29 -4.98
C ASN A 15 13.46 -12.51 -6.16
N THR A 16 12.77 -11.46 -6.58
CA THR A 16 11.84 -11.46 -7.72
C THR A 16 12.13 -10.30 -8.69
N ASN A 17 11.31 -10.12 -9.71
CA ASN A 17 11.43 -9.03 -10.68
C ASN A 17 10.05 -8.61 -11.23
N LEU A 18 10.01 -7.48 -11.94
CA LEU A 18 8.76 -6.95 -12.50
C LEU A 18 8.06 -7.93 -13.45
N LYS A 19 8.81 -8.65 -14.28
CA LYS A 19 8.26 -9.62 -15.24
C LYS A 19 7.55 -10.76 -14.50
N ASN A 20 8.12 -11.24 -13.39
CA ASN A 20 7.49 -12.26 -12.56
C ASN A 20 6.18 -11.75 -11.93
N LEU A 21 6.15 -10.49 -11.49
CA LEU A 21 4.92 -9.86 -10.99
C LEU A 21 3.86 -9.71 -12.09
N GLU A 22 4.27 -9.29 -13.29
CA GLU A 22 3.37 -9.19 -14.44
C GLU A 22 2.71 -10.53 -14.75
N VAL A 23 3.49 -11.61 -14.82
CA VAL A 23 2.96 -12.97 -15.01
C VAL A 23 2.04 -13.38 -13.85
N LYS A 24 2.46 -13.12 -12.60
CA LYS A 24 1.70 -13.49 -11.40
C LYS A 24 0.32 -12.80 -11.34
N PHE A 25 0.24 -11.54 -11.72
CA PHE A 25 -0.99 -10.74 -11.65
C PHE A 25 -1.75 -10.66 -12.98
N GLY A 26 -1.27 -11.31 -14.03
CA GLY A 26 -1.89 -11.28 -15.36
C GLY A 26 -1.80 -9.91 -16.03
N PHE A 27 -0.75 -9.15 -15.77
CA PHE A 27 -0.50 -7.88 -16.46
C PHE A 27 0.16 -8.14 -17.82
N SER A 28 -0.11 -7.25 -18.78
CA SER A 28 0.56 -7.28 -20.07
C SER A 28 2.08 -7.15 -19.89
N ASN A 29 2.84 -7.86 -20.72
CA ASN A 29 4.31 -7.84 -20.70
C ASN A 29 4.84 -6.41 -20.89
N GLY A 30 5.70 -5.95 -19.99
CA GLY A 30 6.27 -4.62 -20.02
C GLY A 30 5.33 -3.51 -19.50
N ALA A 31 4.14 -3.84 -18.99
CA ALA A 31 3.19 -2.86 -18.47
C ALA A 31 3.74 -2.14 -17.23
N MET A 32 4.35 -2.86 -16.29
CA MET A 32 4.84 -2.29 -15.04
C MET A 32 5.99 -1.31 -15.27
N TYR A 33 6.83 -1.54 -16.29
CA TYR A 33 7.90 -0.60 -16.65
C TYR A 33 7.39 0.78 -17.09
N LYS A 34 6.12 0.87 -17.50
CA LYS A 34 5.50 2.12 -17.94
C LYS A 34 4.70 2.81 -16.85
N TRP A 35 4.63 2.30 -15.63
CA TRP A 35 3.77 2.89 -14.59
C TRP A 35 4.15 4.30 -14.15
N ASP A 36 5.40 4.72 -14.42
CA ASP A 36 5.84 6.09 -14.17
C ASP A 36 5.29 7.10 -15.21
N THR A 37 4.91 6.63 -16.40
CA THR A 37 4.36 7.48 -17.49
C THR A 37 2.88 7.21 -17.76
N ASN A 38 2.46 5.95 -17.62
CA ASN A 38 1.10 5.47 -17.75
C ASN A 38 0.60 5.03 -16.38
N ILE A 39 -0.07 5.97 -15.70
CA ILE A 39 -0.54 5.79 -14.33
C ILE A 39 -1.43 4.53 -14.25
N PRO A 40 -1.05 3.52 -13.45
CA PRO A 40 -1.86 2.31 -13.28
C PRO A 40 -3.14 2.62 -12.49
N SER A 41 -4.12 1.72 -12.57
CA SER A 41 -5.28 1.79 -11.67
C SER A 41 -4.88 1.49 -10.23
N VAL A 42 -5.61 2.09 -9.29
CA VAL A 42 -5.41 1.87 -7.84
C VAL A 42 -5.45 0.39 -7.48
N ASP A 43 -6.36 -0.40 -8.06
CA ASP A 43 -6.42 -1.87 -7.86
C ASP A 43 -5.10 -2.59 -8.20
N ARG A 44 -4.41 -2.17 -9.27
CA ARG A 44 -3.13 -2.77 -9.66
C ARG A 44 -2.02 -2.40 -8.68
N VAL A 45 -2.02 -1.15 -8.20
CA VAL A 45 -1.08 -0.72 -7.16
C VAL A 45 -1.35 -1.44 -5.84
N GLN A 46 -2.62 -1.60 -5.46
CA GLN A 46 -3.04 -2.35 -4.27
C GLN A 46 -2.52 -3.78 -4.29
N LYS A 47 -2.69 -4.50 -5.42
CA LYS A 47 -2.18 -5.88 -5.57
C LYS A 47 -0.68 -6.01 -5.32
N VAL A 48 0.09 -5.04 -5.79
CA VAL A 48 1.55 -5.02 -5.58
C VAL A 48 1.88 -4.66 -4.13
N ALA A 49 1.17 -3.70 -3.53
CA ALA A 49 1.29 -3.33 -2.13
C ALA A 49 1.01 -4.53 -1.21
N ASP A 50 -0.10 -5.23 -1.43
CA ASP A 50 -0.50 -6.42 -0.66
C ASP A 50 0.52 -7.56 -0.78
N TYR A 51 1.05 -7.78 -1.99
CA TYR A 51 2.06 -8.82 -2.22
C TYR A 51 3.35 -8.59 -1.44
N PHE A 52 3.78 -7.33 -1.29
CA PHE A 52 4.96 -6.96 -0.53
C PHE A 52 4.67 -6.59 0.94
N GLY A 53 3.40 -6.58 1.36
CA GLY A 53 3.01 -6.19 2.71
C GLY A 53 3.29 -4.72 3.05
N VAL A 54 3.22 -3.83 2.05
CA VAL A 54 3.46 -2.39 2.18
C VAL A 54 2.18 -1.59 1.89
N SER A 55 2.14 -0.31 2.23
CA SER A 55 1.01 0.57 1.88
C SER A 55 1.11 1.06 0.44
N ILE A 56 -0.03 1.37 -0.18
CA ILE A 56 -0.07 2.11 -1.45
C ILE A 56 0.69 3.43 -1.32
N ASP A 57 0.52 4.12 -0.18
CA ASP A 57 1.17 5.40 0.09
C ASP A 57 2.71 5.29 0.00
N TYR A 58 3.28 4.21 0.52
CA TYR A 58 4.70 3.93 0.35
C TYR A 58 5.08 3.74 -1.13
N LEU A 59 4.29 2.99 -1.89
CA LEU A 59 4.59 2.77 -3.30
C LEU A 59 4.53 4.06 -4.14
N VAL A 60 3.59 4.96 -3.84
CA VAL A 60 3.36 6.18 -4.63
C VAL A 60 4.20 7.36 -4.14
N HIS A 61 4.25 7.61 -2.83
CA HIS A 61 4.91 8.77 -2.24
C HIS A 61 6.29 8.43 -1.65
N GLY A 62 6.56 7.16 -1.35
CA GLY A 62 7.84 6.73 -0.75
C GLY A 62 7.88 6.88 0.76
N ASN A 63 6.75 7.16 1.40
CA ASN A 63 6.67 7.27 2.84
C ASN A 63 6.58 5.88 3.49
N ARG A 64 7.67 5.37 4.07
CA ARG A 64 7.65 4.14 4.88
C ARG A 64 7.08 4.39 6.28
N GLU A 65 6.92 5.64 6.71
CA GLU A 65 6.36 5.92 8.03
C GLU A 65 4.90 5.53 8.09
N ARG A 66 4.52 4.81 9.16
CA ARG A 66 3.13 4.43 9.40
C ARG A 66 2.29 5.69 9.32
N ALA A 67 1.21 5.62 8.54
CA ALA A 67 0.04 6.45 8.82
C ALA A 67 -0.27 6.27 10.30
N GLN A 68 0.03 7.28 11.12
CA GLN A 68 -0.45 7.39 12.49
C GLN A 68 -1.95 7.65 12.39
N THR A 69 -2.70 6.63 11.97
CA THR A 69 -4.15 6.62 12.13
C THR A 69 -4.36 6.52 13.64
N GLY A 70 -5.02 7.53 14.18
CA GLY A 70 -5.06 7.80 15.60
C GLY A 70 -5.37 6.58 16.45
N LYS A 71 -4.62 6.43 17.53
CA LYS A 71 -5.18 5.91 18.78
C LYS A 71 -6.45 6.71 19.06
N THR A 72 -7.63 6.16 18.77
CA THR A 72 -8.83 6.55 19.51
C THR A 72 -8.65 6.00 20.91
N SER A 73 -7.99 6.80 21.75
CA SER A 73 -8.00 6.63 23.19
C SER A 73 -9.43 6.90 23.67
N GLY A 74 -10.14 5.85 24.07
CA GLY A 74 -11.25 5.89 25.03
C GLY A 74 -12.46 6.75 24.66
N ILE A 75 -13.46 6.12 24.04
CA ILE A 75 -14.84 6.42 24.43
C ILE A 75 -15.13 5.51 25.63
N LYS A 76 -14.87 6.02 26.83
CA LYS A 76 -15.60 5.58 28.03
C LYS A 76 -16.81 6.49 28.09
N ASP A 77 -17.90 6.11 27.43
CA ASP A 77 -19.18 6.70 27.77
C ASP A 77 -19.50 6.25 29.20
N GLU A 78 -19.66 7.27 30.03
CA GLU A 78 -19.84 7.26 31.47
C GLU A 78 -21.12 6.49 31.85
N PRO A 79 -21.14 5.67 32.92
CA PRO A 79 -22.39 5.06 33.38
C PRO A 79 -23.35 6.18 33.80
N ASP A 80 -24.50 6.22 33.12
CA ASP A 80 -25.62 7.10 33.40
C ASP A 80 -26.01 6.96 34.89
N LYS A 81 -25.64 7.98 35.69
CA LYS A 81 -26.16 8.16 37.04
C LYS A 81 -27.49 8.90 36.91
N GLU A 82 -28.56 8.15 36.70
CA GLU A 82 -29.91 8.59 37.04
C GLU A 82 -29.98 8.85 38.55
N ARG A 83 -29.72 10.11 38.92
CA ARG A 83 -30.07 10.69 40.20
C ARG A 83 -31.54 11.11 40.16
N LYS A 84 -32.33 10.44 41.01
CA LYS A 84 -33.45 10.97 41.80
C LYS A 84 -34.68 11.51 41.06
N GLY A 85 -35.77 10.76 41.23
CA GLY A 85 -37.14 11.25 41.41
C GLY A 85 -37.86 10.26 42.31
#